data_AF-K2FGD3-F1
#
_entry.id   AF-K2FGD3-F1
#
_cell.length_a   1.000
_cell.length_b   1.000
_cell.length_c   1.000
_cell.angle_alpha   90.00
_cell.angle_beta   90.00
_cell.angle_gamma   90.00
#
_symmetry.space_group_name_H-M   'P 1'
#
loop_
_entity.id
_entity.type
_entity.pdbx_description
1 polymer ?
#
loop_
_entity_poly.entity_id
_entity_poly.type
_entity_poly.pdbx_seq_one_letter_code
_entity_poly.pdbx_strand_id
1 'polypeptide(L)'
;MSYGKKISLSIGLMIIMVIIGYLLTEIVRLDFFDSVDESIGIPVFLFSIVLFFIFFIFLFIKEEIFNIWKKFAKIFLPIAIILIIITPTQYGGFVGIDKELATWWLAGLFLVSSVGIIIWKSIELRKKSLK
;
A
#
# COMPACT_ATOMS: atom_id res chain seq x y z
N MET A 1 -5.09 6.62 -22.54
CA MET A 1 -6.02 5.78 -21.74
C MET A 1 -6.89 6.68 -20.87
N SER A 2 -8.21 6.48 -20.82
CA SER A 2 -9.12 7.27 -19.97
C SER A 2 -8.85 7.01 -18.48
N TYR A 3 -9.19 7.97 -17.62
CA TYR A 3 -9.02 7.87 -16.17
C TYR A 3 -9.64 6.59 -15.58
N GLY A 4 -10.93 6.34 -15.86
CA GLY A 4 -11.61 5.14 -15.38
C GLY A 4 -10.92 3.84 -15.80
N LYS A 5 -10.45 3.74 -17.05
CA LYS A 5 -9.70 2.56 -17.52
C LYS A 5 -8.38 2.37 -16.77
N LYS A 6 -7.67 3.46 -16.46
CA LYS A 6 -6.45 3.40 -15.64
C LYS A 6 -6.74 2.84 -14.24
N ILE A 7 -7.77 3.33 -13.56
CA ILE A 7 -8.11 2.88 -12.22
C ILE A 7 -8.58 1.41 -12.24
N SER A 8 -9.43 1.01 -13.18
CA SER A 8 -9.86 -0.39 -13.29
C SER A 8 -8.69 -1.34 -13.55
N LEU A 9 -7.72 -0.96 -14.38
CA LEU A 9 -6.52 -1.75 -14.62
C LEU A 9 -5.65 -1.84 -13.35
N SER A 10 -5.50 -0.75 -12.59
CA SER A 10 -4.81 -0.76 -11.31
C SER A 10 -5.48 -1.69 -10.29
N ILE A 11 -6.81 -1.72 -10.22
CA ILE A 11 -7.56 -2.64 -9.35
C ILE A 11 -7.26 -4.09 -9.73
N GLY A 12 -7.35 -4.43 -11.02
CA GLY A 12 -7.02 -5.77 -11.51
C GLY A 12 -5.59 -6.18 -11.15
N LEU A 13 -4.62 -5.25 -11.30
CA LEU A 13 -3.24 -5.49 -10.88
C LEU A 13 -3.12 -5.72 -9.37
N MET A 14 -3.84 -4.97 -8.53
CA MET A 14 -3.79 -5.17 -7.08
C MET A 14 -4.38 -6.52 -6.67
N ILE A 15 -5.45 -7.00 -7.32
CA ILE A 15 -6.00 -8.34 -7.06
C ILE A 15 -4.93 -9.41 -7.30
N ILE A 16 -4.21 -9.32 -8.43
CA ILE A 16 -3.11 -10.24 -8.75
C ILE A 16 -2.03 -10.16 -7.67
N MET A 17 -1.64 -8.95 -7.26
CA MET A 17 -0.61 -8.77 -6.23
C MET A 17 -1.04 -9.26 -4.84
N VAL A 18 -2.33 -9.18 -4.49
CA VAL A 18 -2.86 -9.79 -3.25
C VAL A 18 -2.70 -11.31 -3.31
N ILE A 19 -3.04 -11.95 -4.43
CA ILE A 19 -2.88 -13.40 -4.61
C ILE A 19 -1.40 -13.78 -4.52
N ILE A 20 -0.52 -13.06 -5.22
CA ILE A 20 0.92 -13.29 -5.17
C ILE A 20 1.46 -13.13 -3.74
N GLY A 21 1.09 -12.05 -3.05
CA GLY A 21 1.51 -11.82 -1.66
C GLY A 21 1.04 -12.93 -0.72
N TYR A 22 -0.20 -13.39 -0.87
CA TYR A 22 -0.74 -14.50 -0.09
C TYR A 22 0.02 -15.80 -0.36
N LEU A 23 0.23 -16.16 -1.63
CA LEU A 23 0.98 -17.36 -2.02
C LEU A 23 2.43 -17.32 -1.51
N LEU A 24 3.10 -16.17 -1.63
CA LEU A 24 4.46 -16.00 -1.09
C LEU A 24 4.49 -16.17 0.44
N THR A 25 3.48 -15.67 1.13
CA THR A 25 3.38 -15.81 2.60
C THR A 25 3.16 -17.27 3.01
N GLU A 26 2.28 -17.99 2.33
CA GLU A 26 2.00 -19.41 2.62
C GLU A 26 3.15 -20.33 2.21
N ILE A 27 3.84 -20.09 1.09
CA ILE A 27 5.01 -20.87 0.68
C ILE A 27 6.13 -20.79 1.73
N VAL A 28 6.39 -19.60 2.26
CA VAL A 28 7.39 -19.40 3.33
C VAL A 28 6.96 -20.11 4.61
N ARG A 29 5.66 -20.16 4.91
CA ARG A 29 5.11 -20.82 6.10
C ARG A 29 5.16 -22.34 6.06
N LEU A 30 5.29 -22.93 4.87
CA LEU A 30 5.33 -24.38 4.64
C LEU A 30 6.78 -24.94 4.63
N ASP A 31 7.77 -24.20 5.14
CA ASP A 31 9.19 -24.59 5.30
C ASP A 31 9.86 -25.13 4.02
N PHE A 32 9.33 -24.85 2.83
CA PHE A 32 9.93 -25.31 1.57
C PHE A 32 11.28 -24.64 1.26
N PHE A 33 11.57 -23.53 1.93
CA PHE A 33 12.80 -22.76 1.80
C PHE A 33 13.29 -22.33 3.20
N ASP A 34 13.90 -23.25 3.94
CA ASP A 34 14.59 -23.03 5.23
C ASP A 34 15.65 -21.91 5.24
N SER A 35 15.95 -21.30 4.09
CA SER A 35 16.95 -20.25 3.90
C SER A 35 16.42 -18.92 3.38
N VAL A 36 15.12 -18.81 3.04
CA VAL A 36 14.52 -17.53 2.66
C VAL A 36 13.89 -16.91 3.92
N ASP A 37 14.76 -16.47 4.82
CA ASP A 37 14.44 -15.67 6.02
C ASP A 37 13.98 -14.24 5.65
N GLU A 38 13.43 -14.04 4.45
CA GLU A 38 13.01 -12.76 3.91
C GLU A 38 11.56 -12.85 3.44
N SER A 39 10.62 -12.88 4.38
CA SER A 39 9.19 -12.83 4.07
C SER A 39 8.80 -11.47 3.45
N ILE A 40 9.05 -11.33 2.15
CA ILE A 40 8.52 -10.25 1.30
C ILE A 40 7.02 -10.43 1.04
N GLY A 41 6.48 -11.62 1.35
CA GLY A 41 5.06 -11.96 1.16
C GLY A 41 4.13 -11.04 1.94
N ILE A 42 4.40 -10.84 3.24
CA ILE A 42 3.55 -10.00 4.11
C ILE A 42 3.53 -8.53 3.62
N PRO A 43 4.66 -7.86 3.34
CA PRO A 43 4.67 -6.53 2.73
C PRO A 43 3.88 -6.43 1.44
N VAL A 44 4.10 -7.36 0.50
CA VAL A 44 3.39 -7.35 -0.78
C VAL A 44 1.89 -7.52 -0.55
N PHE A 45 1.49 -8.45 0.31
CA PHE A 45 0.10 -8.73 0.63
C PHE A 45 -0.61 -7.50 1.25
N LEU A 46 -0.07 -6.95 2.34
CA LEU A 46 -0.71 -5.84 3.06
C LEU A 46 -0.80 -4.56 2.21
N PHE A 47 0.28 -4.17 1.54
CA PHE A 47 0.24 -2.99 0.68
C PHE A 47 -0.69 -3.16 -0.52
N SER A 48 -0.80 -4.37 -1.08
CA SER A 48 -1.72 -4.64 -2.19
C SER A 48 -3.18 -4.54 -1.76
N ILE A 49 -3.52 -5.03 -0.57
CA ILE A 49 -4.86 -4.87 0.02
C ILE A 49 -5.18 -3.38 0.23
N VAL A 50 -4.26 -2.63 0.84
CA VAL A 50 -4.45 -1.20 1.09
C VAL A 50 -4.62 -0.43 -0.23
N LEU A 51 -3.77 -0.70 -1.23
CA LEU A 51 -3.86 -0.07 -2.55
C LEU A 51 -5.15 -0.47 -3.28
N PHE A 52 -5.62 -1.71 -3.14
CA PHE A 52 -6.89 -2.15 -3.69
C PHE A 52 -8.05 -1.28 -3.16
N PHE A 53 -8.16 -1.11 -1.84
CA PHE A 53 -9.19 -0.25 -1.25
C PHE A 53 -9.08 1.21 -1.70
N ILE A 54 -7.86 1.74 -1.75
CA ILE A 54 -7.64 3.12 -2.21
C ILE A 54 -8.05 3.29 -3.69
N PHE A 55 -7.67 2.36 -4.57
CA PHE A 55 -8.09 2.42 -5.98
C PHE A 55 -9.59 2.21 -6.16
N PHE A 56 -10.22 1.39 -5.33
CA PHE A 56 -11.67 1.26 -5.31
C PHE A 56 -12.34 2.61 -4.99
N ILE A 57 -11.84 3.36 -4.01
CA ILE A 57 -12.31 4.72 -3.73
C ILE A 57 -12.12 5.63 -4.95
N PHE A 58 -10.98 5.53 -5.65
CA PHE A 58 -10.70 6.36 -6.83
C PHE A 58 -11.64 6.13 -8.02
N LEU A 59 -12.41 5.04 -8.08
CA LEU A 59 -13.47 4.86 -9.07
C LEU A 59 -14.52 5.97 -9.00
N PHE A 60 -14.76 6.54 -7.82
CA PHE A 60 -15.80 7.53 -7.56
C PHE A 60 -15.26 8.95 -7.40
N ILE A 61 -13.95 9.14 -7.53
CA ILE A 61 -13.25 10.39 -7.24
C ILE A 61 -12.64 10.97 -8.53
N LYS A 62 -12.54 12.31 -8.62
CA LYS A 62 -12.00 13.03 -9.76
C LYS A 62 -10.50 12.76 -9.99
N GLU A 63 -10.07 12.73 -11.25
CA GLU A 63 -8.66 12.49 -11.66
C GLU A 63 -7.68 13.49 -11.02
N GLU A 64 -8.12 14.73 -10.75
CA GLU A 64 -7.32 15.75 -10.06
C GLU A 64 -6.83 15.29 -8.68
N ILE A 65 -7.72 14.66 -7.89
CA ILE A 65 -7.39 14.19 -6.54
C ILE A 65 -6.45 12.98 -6.63
N PHE A 66 -6.70 12.08 -7.59
CA PHE A 66 -5.80 10.96 -7.87
C PHE A 66 -4.39 11.43 -8.20
N ASN A 67 -4.23 12.48 -9.03
CA ASN A 67 -2.92 13.01 -9.38
C ASN A 67 -2.18 13.61 -8.18
N ILE A 68 -2.88 14.21 -7.23
CA ILE A 68 -2.29 14.71 -5.98
C ILE A 68 -1.86 13.54 -5.09
N TRP A 69 -2.75 12.58 -4.86
CA TRP A 69 -2.44 11.38 -4.07
C TRP A 69 -1.29 10.57 -4.67
N LYS A 70 -1.22 10.46 -5.99
CA LYS A 70 -0.15 9.74 -6.70
C LYS A 70 1.23 10.33 -6.39
N LYS A 71 1.34 11.66 -6.25
CA LYS A 71 2.60 12.31 -5.86
C LYS A 71 3.03 11.90 -4.45
N PHE A 72 2.09 11.82 -3.51
CA PHE A 72 2.32 11.31 -2.17
C PHE A 72 2.77 9.84 -2.22
N ALA A 73 2.02 8.97 -2.90
CA ALA A 73 2.33 7.55 -2.98
C ALA A 73 3.70 7.28 -3.62
N LYS A 74 4.09 8.07 -4.63
CA LYS A 74 5.40 7.98 -5.29
C LYS A 74 6.58 8.25 -4.34
N ILE A 75 6.36 9.00 -3.26
CA ILE A 75 7.38 9.29 -2.25
C ILE A 75 7.28 8.32 -1.07
N PHE A 76 6.06 8.08 -0.57
CA PHE A 76 5.84 7.23 0.59
C PHE A 76 6.23 5.77 0.35
N LEU A 77 5.83 5.19 -0.80
CA LEU A 77 6.06 3.77 -1.06
C LEU A 77 7.55 3.40 -1.11
N PRO A 78 8.44 4.14 -1.82
CA PRO A 78 9.88 3.88 -1.75
C PRO A 78 10.45 3.97 -0.33
N ILE A 79 10.03 4.96 0.45
CA ILE A 79 10.48 5.12 1.84
C ILE A 79 10.04 3.90 2.68
N ALA A 80 8.78 3.49 2.56
CA ALA A 80 8.26 2.32 3.25
C ALA A 80 9.01 1.04 2.87
N ILE A 81 9.30 0.84 1.57
CA ILE A 81 10.09 -0.31 1.09
C ILE A 81 11.47 -0.33 1.74
N ILE A 82 12.19 0.81 1.73
CA ILE A 82 13.53 0.89 2.35
C ILE A 82 13.45 0.57 3.85
N LEU A 83 12.49 1.16 4.57
CA LEU A 83 12.31 0.92 6.00
C LEU A 83 12.02 -0.56 6.32
N ILE A 84 11.18 -1.22 5.52
CA ILE A 84 10.85 -2.64 5.71
C ILE A 84 12.07 -3.52 5.44
N ILE A 85 12.84 -3.23 4.38
CA ILE A 85 14.05 -4.01 4.03
C ILE A 85 15.08 -3.97 5.15
N ILE A 86 15.33 -2.80 5.75
CA ILE A 86 16.32 -2.66 6.83
C ILE A 86 15.81 -3.12 8.20
N THR A 87 14.52 -3.41 8.34
CA THR A 87 13.95 -3.87 9.62
C THR A 87 14.30 -5.35 9.84
N PRO A 88 14.81 -5.72 11.04
CA PRO A 88 15.17 -7.11 11.33
C PRO A 88 13.96 -8.05 11.31
N THR A 89 14.21 -9.31 10.95
CA THR A 89 13.19 -10.37 10.86
C THR A 89 12.78 -10.89 12.23
N GLN A 90 13.70 -10.92 13.18
CA GLN A 90 13.46 -11.37 14.55
C GLN A 90 13.23 -10.20 15.51
N TYR A 91 12.26 -10.38 16.41
CA TYR A 91 11.97 -9.48 17.51
C TYR A 91 13.15 -9.48 18.49
N GLY A 92 13.89 -8.36 18.61
CA GLY A 92 15.04 -8.29 19.53
C GLY A 92 16.11 -7.22 19.28
N GLY A 93 16.02 -6.43 18.21
CA GLY A 93 16.93 -5.30 17.98
C GLY A 93 16.69 -4.09 18.92
N PHE A 94 17.53 -3.05 18.80
CA PHE A 94 17.52 -1.81 19.62
C PHE A 94 16.15 -1.09 19.73
N VAL A 95 15.22 -1.35 18.81
CA VAL A 95 13.89 -0.71 18.74
C VAL A 95 12.75 -1.69 19.06
N GLY A 96 13.01 -2.99 19.20
CA GLY A 96 11.97 -4.00 19.49
C GLY A 96 10.87 -4.07 18.42
N ILE A 97 11.19 -3.75 17.16
CA ILE A 97 10.26 -3.82 16.03
C ILE A 97 10.77 -4.90 15.08
N ASP A 98 9.92 -5.88 14.79
CA ASP A 98 10.16 -6.86 13.72
C ASP A 98 9.59 -6.38 12.38
N LYS A 99 10.00 -7.04 11.30
CA LYS A 99 9.61 -6.71 9.93
C LYS A 99 8.09 -6.76 9.72
N GLU A 100 7.41 -7.71 10.36
CA GLU A 100 5.96 -7.84 10.29
C GLU A 100 5.27 -6.61 10.92
N LEU A 101 5.61 -6.26 12.16
CA LEU A 101 5.06 -5.10 12.85
C LEU A 101 5.34 -3.80 12.11
N ALA A 102 6.57 -3.60 11.60
CA ALA A 102 6.92 -2.44 10.78
C ALA A 102 6.03 -2.35 9.53
N THR A 103 5.77 -3.48 8.88
CA THR A 103 4.91 -3.55 7.70
C THR A 103 3.47 -3.16 8.03
N TRP A 104 2.91 -3.68 9.12
CA TRP A 104 1.57 -3.31 9.60
C TRP A 104 1.46 -1.80 9.86
N TRP A 105 2.42 -1.22 10.57
CA TRP A 105 2.44 0.21 10.86
C TRP A 105 2.55 1.06 9.60
N LEU A 106 3.44 0.72 8.67
CA LEU A 106 3.64 1.47 7.44
C LEU A 106 2.45 1.36 6.49
N ALA A 107 1.84 0.17 6.36
CA ALA A 107 0.63 -0.02 5.58
C ALA A 107 -0.55 0.74 6.18
N GLY A 108 -0.71 0.70 7.51
CA GLY A 108 -1.73 1.47 8.23
C GLY A 108 -1.55 2.97 8.07
N LEU A 109 -0.32 3.48 8.26
CA LEU A 109 0.01 4.89 8.06
C LEU A 109 -0.24 5.34 6.61
N PHE A 110 0.10 4.50 5.64
CA PHE A 110 -0.17 4.76 4.23
C PHE A 110 -1.68 4.87 3.96
N LEU A 111 -2.48 3.95 4.49
CA LEU A 111 -3.94 3.97 4.35
C LEU A 111 -4.55 5.24 4.96
N VAL A 112 -4.22 5.55 6.22
CA VAL A 112 -4.74 6.73 6.93
C VAL A 112 -4.36 8.02 6.21
N SER A 113 -3.09 8.16 5.82
CA SER A 113 -2.61 9.34 5.09
C SER A 113 -3.28 9.47 3.72
N SER A 114 -3.47 8.35 3.01
CA SER A 114 -4.16 8.33 1.72
C SER A 114 -5.61 8.78 1.83
N VAL A 115 -6.36 8.22 2.78
CA VAL A 115 -7.75 8.60 3.03
C VAL A 115 -7.84 10.07 3.45
N GLY A 116 -6.94 10.54 4.32
CA GLY A 116 -6.87 11.94 4.72
C GLY A 116 -6.67 12.90 3.53
N ILE A 117 -5.75 12.57 2.62
CA ILE A 117 -5.52 13.35 1.39
C ILE A 117 -6.76 13.36 0.51
N ILE A 118 -7.40 12.19 0.30
CA ILE A 118 -8.59 12.05 -0.54
C ILE A 118 -9.74 12.89 0.02
N ILE A 119 -10.03 12.78 1.33
CA ILE A 119 -11.10 13.53 1.99
C ILE A 119 -10.83 15.03 1.91
N TRP A 120 -9.63 15.47 2.32
CA TRP A 120 -9.30 16.89 2.37
C TRP A 120 -9.42 17.54 0.99
N LYS A 121 -8.86 16.90 -0.04
CA LYS A 121 -8.92 17.43 -1.42
C LYS A 121 -10.31 17.34 -2.04
N SER A 122 -11.10 16.33 -1.69
CA SER A 122 -12.51 16.26 -2.11
C SER A 122 -13.32 17.44 -1.55
N ILE A 123 -13.12 17.78 -0.28
CA ILE A 123 -13.79 18.93 0.35
C ILE A 123 -13.30 20.26 -0.26
N GLU A 124 -11.99 20.41 -0.50
CA GLU A 124 -11.42 21.62 -1.09
C GLU A 124 -11.98 21.89 -2.49
N LEU A 125 -12.05 20.87 -3.35
CA LEU A 125 -12.58 21.02 -4.72
C LEU A 125 -14.07 21.35 -4.73
N ARG A 126 -14.86 20.75 -3.82
CA ARG A 126 -16.30 21.08 -3.70
C ARG A 126 -16.52 22.53 -3.29
N LYS A 127 -15.67 23.09 -2.41
CA LYS A 127 -15.75 24.50 -2.01
C LYS A 127 -15.37 25.45 -3.16
N LYS A 128 -14.41 25.07 -3.99
CA LYS A 128 -13.99 25.87 -5.16
C LYS A 128 -15.04 25.90 -6.26
N SER A 129 -15.83 24.85 -6.45
CA SER A 129 -16.90 24.83 -7.46
C SER A 129 -18.16 25.59 -7.07
N LEU A 130 -18.30 25.98 -5.79
CA LEU A 130 -19.44 26.74 -5.27
C LEU A 130 -19.18 28.25 -5.17
N LYS A 131 -17.94 28.67 -5.41
CA LYS A 131 -17.54 30.07 -5.53
C LYS A 131 -17.46 30.44 -7.00
#